data_AF-A0A200PUX8-F1
#
_entry.id   AF-A0A200PUX8-F1
#
_cell.length_a   1.000
_cell.length_b   1.000
_cell.length_c   1.000
_cell.angle_alpha   90.00
_cell.angle_beta   90.00
_cell.angle_gamma   90.00
#
_symmetry.space_group_name_H-M   'P 1'
#
loop_
_entity.id
_entity.type
_entity.pdbx_description
1 polymer ?
#
loop_
_entity_poly.entity_id
_entity_poly.type
_entity_poly.pdbx_seq_one_letter_code
_entity_poly.pdbx_strand_id
1 'polypeptide(L)'
;MKGVKIIPPQTLSSSPTFLMNTIFANFIAKIRICSFKSRAICASSIDLKNIHELIHTGSCRNRVLRDSFRVRVKVKVSDAQLKENWLTSLSCPFHEKAGESSAELASNDNREKLMEWVVGVDPDASGALALLKSDDSGCSAQVFDTPHVQVLVGKRVRRRLDAKSIIQLLRSFDAPPGTTAYIEQSNPFPRDGKQGWWSGGFGYGLWIGILVASGFSVVPVPSLLWKNHFELAGSHLNKDDSRKAASTLFPPLSSQLTRKKDHGRAEALLIAAYGKGLVLKSEDLLMESEGHLVKSEDLLMESEGHLVKSESCIA
;
A
#
# COMPACT_ATOMS: atom_id res chain seq x y z
N MET A 1 49.08 -51.50 -14.53
CA MET A 1 48.25 -50.30 -14.35
C MET A 1 46.83 -50.74 -14.09
N LYS A 2 46.26 -50.31 -12.96
CA LYS A 2 45.07 -50.87 -12.31
C LYS A 2 43.79 -50.39 -12.99
N GLY A 3 42.91 -51.33 -13.35
CA GLY A 3 41.53 -51.05 -13.78
C GLY A 3 40.67 -50.64 -12.58
N VAL A 4 39.92 -49.55 -12.74
CA VAL A 4 39.01 -49.03 -11.72
C VAL A 4 37.58 -49.46 -12.06
N LYS A 5 36.98 -50.15 -11.07
CA LYS A 5 35.62 -50.67 -11.01
C LYS A 5 34.60 -49.52 -10.96
N ILE A 6 33.59 -49.57 -11.81
CA ILE A 6 32.40 -48.71 -11.73
C ILE A 6 31.41 -49.35 -10.76
N ILE A 7 31.03 -48.62 -9.71
CA ILE A 7 30.06 -49.00 -8.69
C ILE A 7 28.74 -48.29 -9.03
N PRO A 8 27.59 -48.99 -9.17
CA PRO A 8 26.29 -48.34 -9.32
C PRO A 8 25.74 -47.91 -7.95
N PRO A 9 25.04 -46.77 -7.84
CA PRO A 9 24.45 -46.35 -6.58
C PRO A 9 23.20 -47.17 -6.24
N GLN A 10 23.12 -47.53 -4.96
CA GLN A 10 22.08 -48.36 -4.39
C GLN A 10 20.76 -47.61 -4.23
N THR A 11 19.68 -48.31 -4.53
CA THR A 11 18.30 -47.96 -4.21
C THR A 11 18.05 -48.20 -2.72
N LEU A 12 17.75 -47.13 -1.98
CA LEU A 12 17.24 -47.22 -0.61
C LEU A 12 15.84 -46.62 -0.53
N SER A 13 15.04 -47.37 0.20
CA SER A 13 13.60 -47.38 0.36
C SER A 13 13.04 -46.23 1.21
N SER A 14 11.73 -46.01 1.03
CA SER A 14 10.75 -45.44 1.96
C SER A 14 10.69 -43.92 2.16
N SER A 15 9.75 -43.30 1.44
CA SER A 15 9.04 -42.08 1.87
C SER A 15 7.57 -42.44 2.11
N PRO A 16 6.93 -41.98 3.21
CA PRO A 16 5.54 -42.28 3.48
C PRO A 16 4.62 -41.50 2.52
N THR A 17 3.77 -42.24 1.83
CA THR A 17 2.63 -41.74 1.06
C THR A 17 1.63 -41.06 2.00
N PHE A 18 1.61 -39.73 2.05
CA PHE A 18 0.47 -38.99 2.58
C PHE A 18 -0.61 -38.92 1.50
N LEU A 19 -1.71 -39.63 1.76
CA LEU A 19 -2.95 -39.61 0.98
C LEU A 19 -3.47 -38.16 0.89
N MET A 20 -3.46 -37.56 -0.30
CA MET A 20 -4.26 -36.36 -0.55
C MET A 20 -5.72 -36.76 -0.69
N ASN A 21 -6.54 -36.36 0.28
CA ASN A 21 -8.00 -36.38 0.12
C ASN A 21 -8.38 -35.46 -1.03
N THR A 22 -8.78 -36.07 -2.14
CA THR A 22 -9.29 -35.38 -3.32
C THR A 22 -10.77 -35.09 -3.07
N ILE A 23 -11.08 -33.89 -2.59
CA ILE A 23 -12.47 -33.42 -2.56
C ILE A 23 -12.80 -32.85 -3.94
N PHE A 24 -13.33 -33.71 -4.80
CA PHE A 24 -14.05 -33.28 -6.01
C PHE A 24 -15.37 -32.65 -5.58
N ALA A 25 -15.50 -31.33 -5.75
CA ALA A 25 -16.80 -30.66 -5.73
C ALA A 25 -17.14 -30.21 -7.17
N ASN A 26 -17.85 -31.07 -7.89
CA ASN A 26 -18.50 -30.71 -9.15
C ASN A 26 -19.64 -29.73 -8.86
N PHE A 27 -19.38 -28.43 -8.92
CA PHE A 27 -20.44 -27.41 -8.88
C PHE A 27 -20.75 -26.96 -10.32
N ILE A 28 -21.62 -27.72 -11.01
CA ILE A 28 -22.26 -27.23 -12.24
C ILE A 28 -23.39 -26.28 -11.82
N ALA A 29 -23.10 -24.98 -11.83
CA ALA A 29 -24.14 -23.97 -11.81
C ALA A 29 -24.75 -23.84 -13.22
N LYS A 30 -25.89 -24.50 -13.46
CA LYS A 30 -26.76 -24.16 -14.59
C LYS A 30 -27.36 -22.77 -14.33
N ILE A 31 -26.73 -21.74 -14.89
CA ILE A 31 -27.30 -20.38 -14.93
C ILE A 31 -28.49 -20.42 -15.91
N ARG A 32 -29.71 -20.40 -15.36
CA ARG A 32 -30.92 -20.15 -16.14
C ARG A 32 -31.09 -18.64 -16.25
N ILE A 33 -30.81 -18.09 -17.44
CA ILE A 33 -31.04 -16.69 -17.76
C ILE A 33 -32.56 -16.46 -17.81
N CYS A 34 -33.10 -15.77 -16.81
CA CYS A 34 -34.44 -15.18 -16.88
C CYS A 34 -34.26 -13.71 -17.27
N SER A 35 -34.75 -13.34 -18.46
CA SER A 35 -34.75 -11.96 -18.93
C SER A 35 -35.69 -11.12 -18.06
N PHE A 36 -35.13 -10.25 -17.22
CA PHE A 36 -35.92 -9.20 -16.59
C PHE A 36 -35.98 -7.99 -17.53
N LYS A 37 -37.17 -7.77 -18.11
CA LYS A 37 -37.51 -6.53 -18.82
C LYS A 37 -37.46 -5.38 -17.82
N SER A 38 -36.60 -4.41 -18.08
CA SER A 38 -36.57 -3.12 -17.40
C SER A 38 -37.86 -2.35 -17.68
N ARG A 39 -38.62 -1.99 -16.64
CA ARG A 39 -39.55 -0.86 -16.69
C ARG A 39 -38.91 0.31 -15.94
N ALA A 40 -38.67 1.38 -16.68
CA ALA A 40 -38.38 2.70 -16.16
C ALA A 40 -39.59 3.20 -15.36
N ILE A 41 -39.34 3.78 -14.19
CA ILE A 41 -40.32 4.61 -13.49
C ILE A 41 -39.58 5.88 -13.04
N CYS A 42 -39.97 6.99 -13.67
CA CYS A 42 -39.65 8.34 -13.27
C CYS A 42 -40.19 8.61 -11.86
N ALA A 43 -39.35 9.13 -10.97
CA ALA A 43 -39.81 9.65 -9.68
C ALA A 43 -39.94 11.18 -9.81
N SER A 44 -41.16 11.66 -9.91
CA SER A 44 -41.52 13.06 -9.65
C SER A 44 -41.63 13.29 -8.16
N SER A 45 -40.99 14.36 -7.69
CA SER A 45 -41.09 14.93 -6.35
C SER A 45 -42.54 15.24 -5.98
N ILE A 46 -43.00 14.77 -4.81
CA ILE A 46 -44.15 15.38 -4.10
C ILE A 46 -43.83 15.47 -2.61
N ASP A 47 -43.97 16.71 -2.16
CA ASP A 47 -43.73 17.32 -0.86
C ASP A 47 -44.69 16.80 0.21
N LEU A 48 -44.19 16.62 1.44
CA LEU A 48 -44.94 16.11 2.59
C LEU A 48 -45.28 17.28 3.50
N LYS A 49 -46.53 17.74 3.49
CA LYS A 49 -47.08 18.61 4.55
C LYS A 49 -48.45 18.13 5.01
N ASN A 50 -48.59 18.19 6.33
CA ASN A 50 -49.80 18.14 7.15
C ASN A 50 -50.31 16.75 7.58
N ILE A 51 -49.97 16.44 8.83
CA ILE A 51 -50.70 15.54 9.70
C ILE A 51 -51.75 16.37 10.44
N HIS A 52 -53.04 16.06 10.26
CA HIS A 52 -54.07 16.25 11.28
C HIS A 52 -55.20 15.23 11.07
N GLU A 53 -55.35 14.35 12.07
CA GLU A 53 -56.60 13.95 12.72
C GLU A 53 -57.79 13.43 11.88
N LEU A 54 -58.18 12.15 12.08
CA LEU A 54 -59.48 11.79 12.67
C LEU A 54 -59.63 10.27 12.91
N ILE A 55 -60.25 9.94 14.05
CA ILE A 55 -60.68 8.62 14.55
C ILE A 55 -62.02 8.23 13.91
N HIS A 56 -62.24 6.95 13.54
CA HIS A 56 -63.41 6.12 13.90
C HIS A 56 -63.56 4.79 13.10
N THR A 57 -63.60 3.68 13.86
CA THR A 57 -64.48 2.48 13.76
C THR A 57 -64.52 1.57 12.53
N GLY A 58 -64.36 0.25 12.79
CA GLY A 58 -64.84 -0.86 11.94
C GLY A 58 -63.98 -2.13 11.99
N SER A 59 -64.09 -2.95 13.05
CA SER A 59 -64.72 -4.29 13.04
C SER A 59 -64.13 -5.36 12.09
N CYS A 60 -63.43 -6.32 12.71
CA CYS A 60 -63.46 -7.78 12.50
C CYS A 60 -63.17 -8.39 11.11
N ARG A 61 -62.05 -9.13 11.00
CA ARG A 61 -62.05 -10.60 10.90
C ARG A 61 -60.63 -11.18 10.84
N ASN A 62 -60.31 -11.99 11.85
CA ASN A 62 -59.17 -12.90 11.85
C ASN A 62 -59.26 -13.86 10.65
N ARG A 63 -58.23 -13.87 9.80
CA ARG A 63 -57.90 -15.05 9.00
C ARG A 63 -56.43 -15.38 9.24
N VAL A 64 -56.23 -16.36 10.11
CA VAL A 64 -54.93 -17.00 10.36
C VAL A 64 -54.50 -17.66 9.06
N LEU A 65 -53.69 -16.96 8.28
CA LEU A 65 -52.78 -17.59 7.34
C LEU A 65 -51.47 -17.78 8.08
N ARG A 66 -51.13 -19.05 8.36
CA ARG A 66 -49.75 -19.44 8.69
C ARG A 66 -48.89 -19.14 7.47
N ASP A 67 -48.51 -17.89 7.31
CA ASP A 67 -47.33 -17.57 6.55
C ASP A 67 -46.17 -17.72 7.53
N SER A 68 -45.37 -18.76 7.34
CA SER A 68 -44.08 -18.87 7.99
C SER A 68 -43.18 -17.79 7.42
N PHE A 69 -43.43 -16.53 7.81
CA PHE A 69 -42.47 -15.46 7.70
C PHE A 69 -41.27 -15.90 8.52
N ARG A 70 -40.27 -16.49 7.85
CA ARG A 70 -38.90 -16.41 8.32
C ARG A 70 -38.58 -14.92 8.33
N VAL A 71 -38.85 -14.27 9.47
CA VAL A 71 -38.34 -12.95 9.78
C VAL A 71 -36.83 -13.10 9.78
N ARG A 72 -36.21 -12.90 8.62
CA ARG A 72 -34.78 -12.70 8.52
C ARG A 72 -34.54 -11.36 9.18
N VAL A 73 -34.27 -11.38 10.48
CA VAL A 73 -33.81 -10.21 11.21
C VAL A 73 -32.49 -9.83 10.55
N LYS A 74 -32.56 -8.88 9.61
CA LYS A 74 -31.38 -8.33 8.94
C LYS A 74 -30.77 -7.36 9.94
N VAL A 75 -29.90 -7.88 10.81
CA VAL A 75 -29.09 -7.03 11.69
C VAL A 75 -28.31 -6.10 10.78
N LYS A 76 -28.65 -4.82 10.81
CA LYS A 76 -28.04 -3.79 9.98
C LYS A 76 -26.70 -3.44 10.61
N VAL A 77 -25.67 -4.20 10.26
CA VAL A 77 -24.28 -3.87 10.63
C VAL A 77 -23.93 -2.54 9.98
N SER A 78 -23.30 -1.63 10.74
CA SER A 78 -22.88 -0.33 10.20
C SER A 78 -21.69 -0.50 9.25
N ASP A 79 -21.57 0.40 8.27
CA ASP A 79 -20.45 0.40 7.33
C ASP A 79 -19.09 0.54 8.05
N ALA A 80 -19.08 1.29 9.16
CA ALA A 80 -17.91 1.43 10.02
C ALA A 80 -17.49 0.09 10.65
N GLN A 81 -18.45 -0.69 11.16
CA GLN A 81 -18.16 -2.01 11.74
C GLN A 81 -17.65 -2.98 10.68
N LEU A 82 -18.19 -2.95 9.45
CA LEU A 82 -17.70 -3.78 8.36
C LEU A 82 -16.26 -3.42 7.97
N LYS A 83 -15.93 -2.13 7.96
CA LYS A 83 -14.56 -1.65 7.72
C LYS A 83 -13.61 -2.10 8.83
N GLU A 84 -14.02 -1.96 10.08
CA GLU A 84 -13.21 -2.39 11.23
C GLU A 84 -12.93 -3.90 11.19
N ASN A 85 -13.97 -4.70 10.99
CA ASN A 85 -13.82 -6.16 10.85
C ASN A 85 -12.84 -6.55 9.74
N TRP A 86 -12.85 -5.80 8.63
CA TRP A 86 -11.88 -6.01 7.55
C TRP A 86 -10.46 -5.63 7.98
N LEU A 87 -10.24 -4.46 8.59
CA LEU A 87 -8.92 -4.04 9.07
C LEU A 87 -8.36 -5.01 10.10
N THR A 88 -9.17 -5.49 11.04
CA THR A 88 -8.75 -6.51 12.03
C THR A 88 -8.34 -7.83 11.38
N SER A 89 -8.91 -8.17 10.21
CA SER A 89 -8.51 -9.37 9.47
C SER A 89 -7.17 -9.25 8.73
N LEU A 90 -6.62 -8.03 8.65
CA LEU A 90 -5.36 -7.72 7.97
C LEU A 90 -4.13 -7.80 8.89
N SER A 91 -4.24 -8.54 9.98
CA SER A 91 -3.14 -8.81 10.90
C SER A 91 -3.15 -10.28 11.30
N CYS A 92 -1.97 -10.89 11.40
CA CYS A 92 -1.87 -12.27 11.87
C CYS A 92 -2.08 -12.32 13.39
N PRO A 93 -2.94 -13.22 13.92
CA PRO A 93 -3.05 -13.45 15.35
C PRO A 93 -1.77 -14.15 15.81
N PHE A 94 -0.76 -13.40 16.27
CA PHE A 94 0.40 -14.01 16.89
C PHE A 94 0.01 -14.58 18.24
N HIS A 95 0.31 -15.87 18.44
CA HIS A 95 0.27 -16.49 19.75
C HIS A 95 1.36 -15.80 20.57
N GLU A 96 0.98 -14.94 21.51
CA GLU A 96 1.84 -14.67 22.66
C GLU A 96 2.29 -16.03 23.16
N LYS A 97 3.60 -16.27 23.23
CA LYS A 97 4.11 -17.46 23.91
C LYS A 97 3.47 -17.42 25.30
N ALA A 98 2.58 -18.38 25.57
CA ALA A 98 2.05 -18.63 26.89
C ALA A 98 3.24 -19.03 27.78
N GLY A 99 3.86 -18.01 28.37
CA GLY A 99 4.80 -18.09 29.45
C GLY A 99 4.17 -17.37 30.63
N GLU A 100 3.13 -17.98 31.20
CA GLU A 100 2.70 -17.64 32.55
C GLU A 100 3.85 -17.97 33.49
N SER A 101 4.47 -16.94 34.06
CA SER A 101 4.85 -16.96 35.46
C SER A 101 4.82 -15.55 36.02
N SER A 102 3.74 -15.30 36.75
CA SER A 102 3.73 -14.54 38.01
C SER A 102 3.85 -13.02 37.93
N ALA A 103 2.79 -12.37 38.40
CA ALA A 103 2.84 -11.03 38.95
C ALA A 103 3.97 -10.90 39.97
N GLU A 104 4.80 -9.87 39.81
CA GLU A 104 5.34 -8.97 40.83
C GLU A 104 6.65 -8.33 40.33
N LEU A 105 6.59 -7.04 40.00
CA LEU A 105 7.42 -5.97 40.58
C LEU A 105 7.20 -4.68 39.79
N ALA A 106 6.58 -3.72 40.46
CA ALA A 106 6.58 -2.34 40.07
C ALA A 106 8.02 -1.77 40.05
N SER A 107 8.20 -0.71 39.27
CA SER A 107 9.40 0.12 39.09
C SER A 107 10.53 -0.49 38.25
N ASN A 108 10.45 -0.26 36.94
CA ASN A 108 11.62 0.04 36.13
C ASN A 108 11.21 1.07 35.07
N ASP A 109 11.54 2.33 35.32
CA ASP A 109 11.42 3.48 34.40
C ASP A 109 12.46 3.41 33.26
N ASN A 110 12.74 2.20 32.78
CA ASN A 110 13.46 1.94 31.55
C ASN A 110 12.40 1.56 30.52
N ARG A 111 11.79 2.58 29.90
CA ARG A 111 11.13 2.38 28.61
C ARG A 111 12.12 1.63 27.73
N GLU A 112 11.88 0.35 27.48
CA GLU A 112 12.49 -0.35 26.36
C GLU A 112 12.26 0.56 25.16
N LYS A 113 13.33 1.19 24.71
CA LYS A 113 13.27 2.28 23.76
C LYS A 113 12.77 1.67 22.46
N LEU A 114 11.50 1.91 22.17
CA LEU A 114 10.75 1.25 21.10
C LEU A 114 11.44 1.56 19.77
N MET A 115 12.21 0.59 19.28
CA MET A 115 12.64 0.56 17.89
C MET A 115 11.37 0.50 17.06
N GLU A 116 10.94 1.64 16.53
CA GLU A 116 9.71 1.73 15.78
C GLU A 116 10.01 1.49 14.30
N TRP A 117 9.42 0.43 13.76
CA TRP A 117 9.56 0.04 12.37
C TRP A 117 8.27 0.34 11.64
N VAL A 118 8.38 0.95 10.47
CA VAL A 118 7.25 1.23 9.60
C VAL A 118 7.60 0.84 8.19
N VAL A 119 6.71 0.10 7.54
CA VAL A 119 6.85 -0.29 6.13
C VAL A 119 5.84 0.48 5.29
N GLY A 120 6.28 1.00 4.14
CA GLY A 120 5.42 1.60 3.13
C GLY A 120 5.50 0.82 1.82
N VAL A 121 4.37 0.57 1.17
CA VAL A 121 4.30 -0.25 -0.05
C VAL A 121 3.48 0.46 -1.13
N ASP A 122 4.13 0.70 -2.28
CA ASP A 122 3.45 0.88 -3.56
C ASP A 122 3.31 -0.52 -4.21
N PRO A 123 2.09 -1.06 -4.32
CA PRO A 123 1.87 -2.45 -4.72
C PRO A 123 2.04 -2.73 -6.22
N ASP A 124 2.26 -1.69 -7.04
CA ASP A 124 2.36 -1.84 -8.48
C ASP A 124 3.63 -2.59 -8.92
N ALA A 125 3.61 -3.11 -10.15
CA ALA A 125 4.76 -3.81 -10.72
C ALA A 125 6.00 -2.89 -10.88
N SER A 126 5.80 -1.57 -11.00
CA SER A 126 6.86 -0.55 -10.97
C SER A 126 6.94 0.18 -9.63
N GLY A 127 6.22 -0.30 -8.62
CA GLY A 127 6.26 0.23 -7.28
C GLY A 127 7.52 -0.18 -6.52
N ALA A 128 7.47 0.04 -5.21
CA ALA A 128 8.57 -0.23 -4.31
C ALA A 128 8.07 -0.55 -2.89
N LEU A 129 9.00 -1.01 -2.07
CA LEU A 129 8.84 -1.15 -0.63
C LEU A 129 9.85 -0.23 0.06
N ALA A 130 9.38 0.56 1.03
CA ALA A 130 10.18 1.38 1.91
C ALA A 130 10.16 0.84 3.34
N LEU A 131 11.29 0.93 4.02
CA LEU A 131 11.46 0.56 5.41
C LEU A 131 12.02 1.76 6.17
N LEU A 132 11.27 2.23 7.17
CA LEU A 132 11.71 3.25 8.12
C LEU A 132 12.02 2.58 9.45
N LYS A 133 13.20 2.85 10.00
CA LYS A 133 13.62 2.41 11.33
C LYS A 133 13.89 3.65 12.17
N SER A 134 13.18 3.77 13.29
CA SER A 134 13.45 4.77 14.31
C SER A 134 14.29 4.14 15.40
N ASP A 135 15.46 4.71 15.66
CA ASP A 135 16.27 4.37 16.81
C ASP A 135 16.64 5.63 17.61
N ASP A 136 17.43 5.42 18.64
CA ASP A 136 18.02 6.42 19.53
C ASP A 136 18.82 7.50 18.82
N SER A 137 19.38 7.16 17.65
CA SER A 137 20.32 7.96 16.88
C SER A 137 19.67 8.66 15.69
N GLY A 138 18.45 8.28 15.32
CA GLY A 138 17.64 8.95 14.31
C GLY A 138 16.69 8.04 13.55
N CYS A 139 16.21 8.54 12.41
CA CYS A 139 15.39 7.77 11.48
C CYS A 139 16.23 7.31 10.29
N SER A 140 16.45 6.00 10.17
CA SER A 140 17.04 5.39 8.98
C SER A 140 15.93 5.02 8.00
N ALA A 141 16.18 5.23 6.70
CA ALA A 141 15.25 4.88 5.63
C ALA A 141 15.96 4.04 4.56
N GLN A 142 15.29 3.00 4.09
CA GLN A 142 15.72 2.16 2.97
C GLN A 142 14.56 1.98 2.00
N VAL A 143 14.86 1.82 0.71
CA VAL A 143 13.85 1.61 -0.33
C VAL A 143 14.32 0.58 -1.35
N PHE A 144 13.39 -0.28 -1.77
CA PHE A 144 13.65 -1.42 -2.64
C PHE A 144 12.62 -1.47 -3.76
N ASP A 145 13.06 -1.56 -5.01
CA ASP A 145 12.14 -1.78 -6.13
C ASP A 145 11.41 -3.11 -5.96
N THR A 146 10.14 -3.15 -6.35
CA THR A 146 9.35 -4.37 -6.28
C THR A 146 9.94 -5.49 -7.16
N PRO A 147 10.34 -6.64 -6.58
CA PRO A 147 10.84 -7.78 -7.33
C PRO A 147 9.80 -8.32 -8.30
N HIS A 148 10.23 -8.64 -9.53
CA HIS A 148 9.32 -9.08 -10.58
C HIS A 148 10.03 -9.98 -11.59
N VAL A 149 9.25 -10.83 -12.24
CA VAL A 149 9.65 -11.70 -13.34
C VAL A 149 8.90 -11.35 -14.62
N GLN A 150 9.52 -11.65 -15.77
CA GLN A 150 8.85 -11.52 -17.07
C GLN A 150 8.05 -12.78 -17.37
N VAL A 151 6.78 -12.61 -17.70
CA VAL A 151 5.85 -13.71 -18.00
C VAL A 151 5.16 -13.43 -19.33
N LEU A 152 5.08 -14.43 -20.20
CA LEU A 152 4.31 -14.35 -21.43
C LEU A 152 2.82 -14.47 -21.11
N VAL A 153 2.04 -13.41 -21.37
CA VAL A 153 0.58 -13.40 -21.21
C VAL A 153 -0.06 -13.22 -22.58
N GLY A 154 -0.56 -14.33 -23.13
CA GLY A 154 -0.99 -14.38 -24.53
C GLY A 154 0.22 -14.16 -25.45
N LYS A 155 0.21 -13.06 -26.22
CA LYS A 155 1.30 -12.71 -27.15
C LYS A 155 2.26 -11.64 -26.63
N ARG A 156 2.07 -11.12 -25.41
CA ARG A 156 2.86 -10.01 -24.87
C ARG A 156 3.62 -10.44 -23.62
N VAL A 157 4.90 -10.07 -23.55
CA VAL A 157 5.69 -10.20 -22.32
C VAL A 157 5.23 -9.12 -21.34
N ARG A 158 4.98 -9.52 -20.09
CA ARG A 158 4.54 -8.62 -19.01
C ARG A 158 5.31 -8.89 -17.74
N ARG A 159 5.47 -7.85 -16.91
CA ARG A 159 6.05 -7.97 -15.58
C ARG A 159 4.99 -8.49 -14.60
N ARG A 160 5.36 -9.47 -13.79
CA ARG A 160 4.55 -10.01 -12.68
C ARG A 160 5.40 -10.02 -11.42
N LEU A 161 4.76 -9.76 -10.28
CA LEU A 161 5.43 -9.78 -8.99
C LEU A 161 6.11 -11.14 -8.74
N ASP A 162 7.32 -11.09 -8.20
CA ASP A 162 8.04 -12.29 -7.77
C ASP A 162 7.83 -12.51 -6.28
N ALA A 163 6.82 -13.32 -5.95
CA ALA A 163 6.46 -13.63 -4.57
C ALA A 163 7.63 -14.18 -3.76
N LYS A 164 8.50 -15.01 -4.37
CA LYS A 164 9.65 -15.61 -3.67
C LYS A 164 10.62 -14.52 -3.24
N SER A 165 11.00 -13.66 -4.18
CA SER A 165 11.95 -12.57 -3.91
C SER A 165 11.38 -11.54 -2.94
N ILE A 166 10.07 -11.26 -2.99
CA ILE A 166 9.40 -10.39 -2.02
C ILE A 166 9.49 -10.98 -0.60
N ILE A 167 9.18 -12.28 -0.43
CA ILE A 167 9.27 -12.95 0.88
C ILE A 167 10.71 -12.94 1.40
N GLN A 168 11.70 -13.21 0.53
CA GLN A 168 13.11 -13.16 0.91
C GLN A 168 13.54 -11.76 1.35
N LEU A 169 13.09 -10.72 0.63
CA LEU A 169 13.34 -9.34 1.00
C LEU A 169 12.75 -8.99 2.37
N LEU A 170 11.48 -9.32 2.62
CA LEU A 170 10.85 -9.06 3.92
C LEU A 170 11.56 -9.77 5.08
N ARG A 171 11.97 -11.04 4.88
CA ARG A 171 12.74 -11.79 5.88
C ARG A 171 14.12 -11.20 6.14
N SER A 172 14.73 -10.57 5.14
CA SER A 172 16.04 -9.94 5.30
C SER A 172 16.03 -8.72 6.23
N PHE A 173 14.85 -8.14 6.48
CA PHE A 173 14.72 -6.98 7.36
C PHE A 173 14.80 -7.34 8.83
N ASP A 174 14.39 -8.57 9.21
CA ASP A 174 14.25 -9.01 10.60
C ASP A 174 13.36 -8.06 11.43
N ALA A 175 12.26 -7.61 10.83
CA ALA A 175 11.32 -6.71 11.46
C ALA A 175 10.53 -7.44 12.58
N PRO A 176 10.29 -6.81 13.74
CA PRO A 176 9.49 -7.41 14.79
C PRO A 176 8.08 -7.80 14.31
N PRO A 177 7.51 -8.94 14.76
CA PRO A 177 6.12 -9.27 14.51
C PRO A 177 5.19 -8.14 14.97
N GLY A 178 4.14 -7.88 14.19
CA GLY A 178 3.22 -6.76 14.44
C GLY A 178 3.68 -5.42 13.87
N THR A 179 4.88 -5.33 13.27
CA THR A 179 5.31 -4.14 12.51
C THR A 179 4.23 -3.71 11.53
N THR A 180 3.89 -2.43 11.51
CA THR A 180 2.83 -1.91 10.65
C THR A 180 3.33 -1.68 9.24
N ALA A 181 2.61 -2.23 8.26
CA ALA A 181 2.85 -2.03 6.84
C ALA A 181 1.69 -1.23 6.22
N TYR A 182 1.97 0.01 5.84
CA TYR A 182 1.05 0.87 5.12
C TYR A 182 1.16 0.57 3.63
N ILE A 183 0.05 0.25 2.99
CA ILE A 183 0.00 -0.12 1.57
C ILE A 183 -0.98 0.79 0.83
N GLU A 184 -0.61 1.30 -0.34
CA GLU A 184 -1.56 2.05 -1.15
C GLU A 184 -2.74 1.16 -1.54
N GLN A 185 -3.96 1.64 -1.26
CA GLN A 185 -5.17 0.94 -1.64
C GLN A 185 -5.35 0.97 -3.16
N SER A 186 -5.37 -0.20 -3.79
CA SER A 186 -5.61 -0.33 -5.23
C SER A 186 -7.03 0.13 -5.59
N ASN A 187 -7.11 1.12 -6.47
CA ASN A 187 -8.36 1.63 -7.04
C ASN A 187 -8.32 1.50 -8.57
N PRO A 188 -9.10 0.58 -9.18
CA PRO A 188 -9.11 0.43 -10.62
C PRO A 188 -9.60 1.71 -11.30
N PHE A 189 -8.87 2.20 -12.30
CA PHE A 189 -9.25 3.42 -13.00
C PHE A 189 -10.21 3.11 -14.16
N PRO A 190 -11.29 3.88 -14.39
CA PRO A 190 -12.27 3.57 -15.44
C PRO A 190 -11.70 3.47 -16.86
N ARG A 191 -10.58 4.16 -17.12
CA ARG A 191 -9.90 4.13 -18.43
C ARG A 191 -8.98 2.92 -18.61
N ASP A 192 -8.72 2.15 -17.55
CA ASP A 192 -7.90 0.95 -17.64
C ASP A 192 -8.67 -0.20 -18.30
N GLY A 193 -7.96 -0.99 -19.09
CA GLY A 193 -8.52 -2.24 -19.61
C GLY A 193 -8.69 -3.29 -18.51
N LYS A 194 -9.55 -4.29 -18.77
CA LYS A 194 -9.82 -5.44 -17.86
C LYS A 194 -8.55 -6.10 -17.29
N GLN A 195 -7.51 -6.16 -18.12
CA GLN A 195 -6.24 -6.72 -17.72
C GLN A 195 -5.47 -5.84 -16.72
N GLY A 196 -5.58 -4.52 -16.82
CA GLY A 196 -5.03 -3.56 -15.87
C GLY A 196 -5.68 -3.77 -14.51
N TRP A 197 -7.02 -3.80 -14.45
CA TRP A 197 -7.77 -4.07 -13.23
C TRP A 197 -7.38 -5.40 -12.58
N TRP A 198 -7.28 -6.47 -13.37
CA TRP A 198 -6.82 -7.76 -12.86
C TRP A 198 -5.40 -7.68 -12.30
N SER A 199 -4.50 -6.95 -12.97
CA SER A 199 -3.09 -6.87 -12.57
C SER A 199 -2.93 -6.04 -11.30
N GLY A 200 -3.65 -4.93 -11.16
CA GLY A 200 -3.67 -4.11 -9.95
C GLY A 200 -4.26 -4.90 -8.76
N GLY A 201 -5.40 -5.56 -8.96
CA GLY A 201 -6.00 -6.41 -7.92
C GLY A 201 -5.12 -7.59 -7.51
N PHE A 202 -4.46 -8.25 -8.49
CA PHE A 202 -3.48 -9.31 -8.20
C PHE A 202 -2.30 -8.79 -7.38
N GLY A 203 -1.74 -7.64 -7.77
CA GLY A 203 -0.60 -7.04 -7.07
C GLY A 203 -0.93 -6.71 -5.63
N TYR A 204 -2.02 -5.98 -5.43
CA TYR A 204 -2.52 -5.60 -4.11
C TYR A 204 -2.82 -6.81 -3.20
N GLY A 205 -3.55 -7.81 -3.73
CA GLY A 205 -3.86 -9.02 -2.98
C GLY A 205 -2.63 -9.86 -2.62
N LEU A 206 -1.65 -9.95 -3.53
CA LEU A 206 -0.41 -10.67 -3.27
C LEU A 206 0.41 -10.00 -2.16
N TRP A 207 0.54 -8.68 -2.20
CA TRP A 207 1.22 -7.92 -1.15
C TRP A 207 0.55 -8.09 0.21
N ILE A 208 -0.78 -7.92 0.30
CA ILE A 208 -1.52 -8.14 1.55
C ILE A 208 -1.27 -9.55 2.09
N GLY A 209 -1.45 -10.58 1.24
CA GLY A 209 -1.27 -11.97 1.65
C GLY A 209 0.13 -12.26 2.16
N ILE A 210 1.16 -11.76 1.48
CA ILE A 210 2.56 -11.94 1.90
C ILE A 210 2.84 -11.19 3.20
N LEU A 211 2.41 -9.94 3.35
CA LEU A 211 2.66 -9.13 4.55
C LEU A 211 1.99 -9.74 5.79
N VAL A 212 0.71 -10.09 5.69
CA VAL A 212 -0.03 -10.73 6.80
C VAL A 212 0.62 -12.07 7.16
N ALA A 213 0.93 -12.92 6.17
CA ALA A 213 1.58 -14.21 6.42
C ALA A 213 3.00 -14.08 6.96
N SER A 214 3.67 -12.95 6.72
CA SER A 214 5.00 -12.63 7.26
C SER A 214 4.94 -11.95 8.62
N GLY A 215 3.74 -11.65 9.12
CA GLY A 215 3.53 -11.12 10.47
C GLY A 215 3.40 -9.63 10.60
N PHE A 216 3.21 -8.92 9.50
CA PHE A 216 2.95 -7.49 9.54
C PHE A 216 1.47 -7.23 9.84
N SER A 217 1.21 -6.10 10.49
CA SER A 217 -0.13 -5.52 10.61
C SER A 217 -0.37 -4.61 9.40
N VAL A 218 -1.30 -4.94 8.51
CA VAL A 218 -1.43 -4.23 7.23
C VAL A 218 -2.51 -3.16 7.30
N VAL A 219 -2.16 -1.94 6.91
CA VAL A 219 -3.06 -0.78 6.87
C VAL A 219 -3.19 -0.27 5.43
N PRO A 220 -4.32 -0.52 4.76
CA PRO A 220 -4.62 0.10 3.48
C PRO A 220 -4.78 1.62 3.58
N VAL A 221 -4.08 2.36 2.72
CA VAL A 221 -4.11 3.81 2.65
C VAL A 221 -4.61 4.27 1.28
N PRO A 222 -5.78 4.93 1.20
CA PRO A 222 -6.23 5.56 -0.03
C PRO A 222 -5.20 6.57 -0.56
N SER A 223 -4.98 6.55 -1.88
CA SER A 223 -4.00 7.41 -2.56
C SER A 223 -4.19 8.90 -2.27
N LEU A 224 -5.45 9.35 -2.23
CA LEU A 224 -5.80 10.73 -1.94
C LEU A 224 -5.39 11.17 -0.53
N LEU A 225 -5.45 10.27 0.47
CA LEU A 225 -5.16 10.65 1.86
C LEU A 225 -3.69 11.01 2.05
N TRP A 226 -2.78 10.13 1.65
CA TRP A 226 -1.34 10.39 1.81
C TRP A 226 -0.88 11.50 0.86
N LYS A 227 -1.46 11.63 -0.34
CA LYS A 227 -1.15 12.73 -1.26
C LYS A 227 -1.58 14.08 -0.69
N ASN A 228 -2.80 14.17 -0.13
CA ASN A 228 -3.26 15.39 0.54
C ASN A 228 -2.36 15.78 1.70
N HIS A 229 -1.90 14.80 2.49
CA HIS A 229 -1.04 15.02 3.66
C HIS A 229 0.28 15.71 3.32
N PHE A 230 0.83 15.43 2.13
CA PHE A 230 2.06 16.06 1.64
C PHE A 230 1.82 17.16 0.61
N GLU A 231 0.59 17.68 0.51
CA GLU A 231 0.21 18.73 -0.44
C GLU A 231 0.45 18.34 -1.91
N LEU A 232 0.41 17.04 -2.21
CA LEU A 232 0.61 16.44 -3.53
C LEU A 232 -0.71 16.22 -4.29
N ALA A 233 -1.82 16.79 -3.82
CA ALA A 233 -3.15 16.60 -4.41
C ALA A 233 -3.65 17.82 -5.19
N GLY A 234 -3.97 17.61 -6.47
CA GLY A 234 -4.41 18.67 -7.39
C GLY A 234 -4.28 18.27 -8.85
N SER A 235 -4.98 18.96 -9.76
CA SER A 235 -5.04 18.60 -11.19
C SER A 235 -3.71 18.74 -11.95
N HIS A 236 -2.76 19.50 -11.37
CA HIS A 236 -1.45 19.80 -11.97
C HIS A 236 -0.29 19.00 -11.38
N LEU A 237 -0.54 18.23 -10.32
CA LEU A 237 0.54 17.55 -9.59
C LEU A 237 0.84 16.21 -10.25
N ASN A 238 2.12 16.05 -10.59
CA ASN A 238 2.63 15.01 -11.45
C ASN A 238 3.58 14.10 -10.66
N LYS A 239 3.97 12.97 -11.27
CA LYS A 239 4.86 11.98 -10.64
C LYS A 239 6.22 12.55 -10.22
N ASP A 240 6.56 13.77 -10.65
CA ASP A 240 7.81 14.43 -10.29
C ASP A 240 7.72 15.06 -8.89
N ASP A 241 6.54 15.52 -8.46
CA ASP A 241 6.32 16.15 -7.16
C ASP A 241 6.53 15.16 -6.00
N SER A 242 6.06 13.92 -6.15
CA SER A 242 6.30 12.86 -5.17
C SER A 242 7.80 12.60 -4.98
N ARG A 243 8.58 12.62 -6.07
CA ARG A 243 10.04 12.43 -5.98
C ARG A 243 10.72 13.60 -5.28
N LYS A 244 10.29 14.83 -5.55
CA LYS A 244 10.80 16.02 -4.85
C LYS A 244 10.49 15.94 -3.35
N ALA A 245 9.22 15.71 -2.98
CA ALA A 245 8.80 15.60 -1.58
C ALA A 245 9.55 14.48 -0.83
N ALA A 246 9.70 13.30 -1.45
CA ALA A 246 10.46 12.21 -0.86
C ALA A 246 11.96 12.55 -0.70
N SER A 247 12.56 13.28 -1.65
CA SER A 247 13.96 13.71 -1.57
C SER A 247 14.17 14.73 -0.45
N THR A 248 13.20 15.62 -0.22
CA THR A 248 13.20 16.57 0.91
C THR A 248 13.08 15.84 2.25
N LEU A 249 12.17 14.87 2.37
CA LEU A 249 12.01 14.11 3.63
C LEU A 249 13.17 13.15 3.91
N PHE A 250 13.80 12.61 2.86
CA PHE A 250 14.86 11.61 2.97
C PHE A 250 16.11 12.03 2.16
N PRO A 251 16.83 13.09 2.55
CA PRO A 251 17.99 13.58 1.81
C PRO A 251 19.06 12.52 1.49
N PRO A 252 19.36 11.53 2.37
CA PRO A 252 20.30 10.46 2.04
C PRO A 252 19.86 9.56 0.87
N LEU A 253 18.57 9.53 0.55
CA LEU A 253 18.01 8.72 -0.54
C LEU A 253 17.80 9.52 -1.84
N SER A 254 18.06 10.83 -1.87
CA SER A 254 17.81 11.68 -3.04
C SER A 254 18.46 11.17 -4.33
N SER A 255 19.67 10.60 -4.24
CA SER A 255 20.36 10.00 -5.39
C SER A 255 19.58 8.84 -6.03
N GLN A 256 18.77 8.13 -5.23
CA GLN A 256 17.92 7.02 -5.65
C GLN A 256 16.56 7.45 -6.20
N LEU A 257 16.25 8.75 -6.19
CA LEU A 257 14.97 9.35 -6.58
C LEU A 257 15.07 10.30 -7.77
N THR A 258 16.22 10.34 -8.44
CA THR A 258 16.52 11.32 -9.51
C THR A 258 15.76 11.06 -10.82
N ARG A 259 15.47 9.79 -11.17
CA ARG A 259 14.92 9.45 -12.48
C ARG A 259 13.39 9.38 -12.43
N LYS A 260 12.74 9.65 -13.57
CA LYS A 260 11.27 9.49 -13.70
C LYS A 260 10.74 8.10 -13.34
N LYS A 261 11.54 7.06 -13.55
CA LYS A 261 11.20 5.67 -13.20
C LYS A 261 11.20 5.40 -11.69
N ASP A 262 11.77 6.29 -10.89
CA ASP A 262 11.91 6.12 -9.44
C ASP A 262 10.68 6.65 -8.67
N HIS A 263 9.58 6.97 -9.36
CA HIS A 263 8.35 7.43 -8.71
C HIS A 263 7.79 6.39 -7.73
N GLY A 264 7.83 5.09 -8.05
CA GLY A 264 7.35 4.06 -7.12
C GLY A 264 8.15 4.01 -5.80
N ARG A 265 9.47 4.29 -5.86
CA ARG A 265 10.31 4.45 -4.65
C ARG A 265 9.86 5.63 -3.82
N ALA A 266 9.59 6.75 -4.47
CA ALA A 266 9.10 7.96 -3.80
C ALA A 266 7.71 7.73 -3.17
N GLU A 267 6.78 7.10 -3.89
CA GLU A 267 5.44 6.81 -3.35
C GLU A 267 5.53 5.86 -2.14
N ALA A 268 6.34 4.80 -2.20
CA ALA A 268 6.55 3.90 -1.05
C ALA A 268 7.14 4.63 0.18
N LEU A 269 8.13 5.51 -0.02
CA LEU A 269 8.72 6.33 1.05
C LEU A 269 7.70 7.27 1.67
N LEU A 270 6.89 7.94 0.85
CA LEU A 270 5.85 8.85 1.32
C LEU A 270 4.72 8.10 2.04
N ILE A 271 4.33 6.92 1.59
CA ILE A 271 3.34 6.08 2.28
C ILE A 271 3.86 5.67 3.67
N ALA A 272 5.13 5.27 3.78
CA ALA A 272 5.75 4.97 5.08
C ALA A 272 5.81 6.22 5.97
N ALA A 273 6.21 7.36 5.41
CA ALA A 273 6.28 8.64 6.10
C ALA A 273 4.91 9.09 6.62
N TYR A 274 3.85 8.91 5.82
CA TYR A 274 2.47 9.16 6.21
C TYR A 274 2.05 8.28 7.38
N GLY A 275 2.32 6.98 7.30
CA GLY A 275 2.02 6.04 8.37
C GLY A 275 2.74 6.37 9.69
N LYS A 276 3.98 6.85 9.60
CA LYS A 276 4.77 7.33 10.74
C LYS A 276 4.34 8.72 11.25
N GLY A 277 3.55 9.48 10.48
CA GLY A 277 3.14 10.84 10.84
C GLY A 277 4.21 11.92 10.61
N LEU A 278 5.12 11.72 9.65
CA LEU A 278 6.10 12.75 9.26
C LEU A 278 5.41 13.89 8.49
N VAL A 279 5.96 15.09 8.60
CA VAL A 279 5.45 16.32 7.96
C VAL A 279 6.58 16.96 7.15
N LEU A 280 6.26 17.52 5.98
CA LEU A 280 7.20 18.34 5.20
C LEU A 280 7.45 19.66 5.94
N LYS A 281 8.71 19.97 6.24
CA LYS A 281 9.06 21.27 6.83
C LYS A 281 9.10 22.32 5.74
N SER A 282 8.38 23.42 5.98
CA SER A 282 8.24 24.54 5.05
C SER A 282 9.53 25.35 4.88
N GLU A 283 10.45 25.32 5.86
CA GLU A 283 11.70 26.08 5.81
C GLU A 283 12.70 25.60 4.75
N ASP A 284 12.66 24.33 4.34
CA ASP A 284 13.62 23.76 3.37
C ASP A 284 13.30 24.11 1.91
N LEU A 285 12.11 24.67 1.63
CA LEU A 285 11.68 25.07 0.29
C LEU A 285 12.18 26.48 -0.12
N LEU A 286 12.63 27.29 0.85
CA LEU A 286 13.00 28.70 0.61
C LEU A 286 14.50 28.93 0.38
N MET A 287 15.37 27.97 0.72
CA MET A 287 16.82 28.12 0.50
C MET A 287 17.27 27.88 -0.95
N GLU A 288 16.44 27.25 -1.80
CA GLU A 288 16.79 27.05 -3.22
C GLU A 288 16.55 28.30 -4.09
N SER A 289 15.75 29.28 -3.63
CA SER A 289 15.51 30.52 -4.38
C SER A 289 16.58 31.59 -4.19
N GLU A 290 17.30 31.60 -3.07
CA GLU A 290 18.33 32.63 -2.83
C GLU A 290 19.68 32.33 -3.50
N GLY A 291 19.97 31.05 -3.79
CA GLY A 291 21.19 30.66 -4.51
C GLY A 291 21.23 31.07 -5.99
N HIS A 292 20.09 31.50 -6.56
CA HIS A 292 20.01 31.95 -7.95
C HIS A 292 20.19 33.46 -8.12
N LEU A 293 19.95 34.26 -7.07
CA LEU A 293 20.09 35.72 -7.14
C LEU A 293 21.55 36.18 -7.03
N VAL A 294 22.38 35.46 -6.25
CA VAL A 294 23.79 35.82 -6.02
C VAL A 294 24.65 35.66 -7.28
N LYS A 295 24.31 34.71 -8.17
CA LYS A 295 25.06 34.49 -9.43
C LYS A 295 24.88 35.60 -10.47
N SER A 296 23.83 36.42 -10.36
CA SER A 296 23.56 37.52 -11.28
C SER A 296 24.32 38.81 -10.93
N GLU A 297 24.66 39.01 -9.65
CA GLU A 297 25.41 40.20 -9.22
C GLU A 297 26.92 40.06 -9.47
N ASP A 298 27.47 38.85 -9.32
CA ASP A 298 28.89 38.57 -9.60
C ASP A 298 29.25 38.74 -11.10
N LEU A 299 28.27 38.61 -12.01
CA LEU A 299 28.50 38.74 -13.45
C LEU A 299 28.52 40.21 -13.95
N LEU A 300 28.10 41.18 -13.13
CA LEU A 300 28.06 42.59 -13.51
C LEU A 300 29.28 43.39 -13.04
N MET A 301 30.13 42.81 -12.17
CA MET A 301 31.32 43.49 -11.63
C MET A 301 32.60 43.22 -12.44
N GLU A 302 32.62 42.29 -13.39
CA GLU A 302 33.81 41.99 -14.21
C GLU A 302 33.91 42.82 -15.51
N SER A 303 32.90 43.63 -15.87
CA SER A 303 32.90 44.39 -17.14
C SER A 303 33.45 45.82 -17.07
N GLU A 304 33.82 46.36 -15.90
CA GLU A 304 34.32 47.75 -15.77
C GLU A 304 35.84 47.87 -15.54
N GLY A 305 36.60 46.81 -15.81
CA GLY A 305 38.02 46.73 -15.45
C GLY A 305 39.03 46.76 -16.60
N HIS A 306 38.76 47.35 -17.77
CA HIS A 306 39.79 47.51 -18.82
C HIS A 306 39.54 48.72 -19.73
N LEU A 307 39.89 49.91 -19.26
CA LEU A 307 40.22 51.01 -20.15
C LEU A 307 41.30 51.90 -19.53
N VAL A 308 42.21 52.34 -20.39
CA VAL A 308 43.25 53.38 -20.21
C VAL A 308 44.60 52.90 -19.66
N LYS A 309 45.57 52.71 -20.57
CA LYS A 309 46.72 53.64 -20.77
C LYS A 309 47.67 53.12 -21.85
N SER A 310 47.72 53.79 -22.99
CA SER A 310 48.88 53.81 -23.88
C SER A 310 49.00 55.20 -24.51
N GLU A 311 49.78 56.06 -23.87
CA GLU A 311 50.46 57.20 -24.52
C GLU A 311 51.94 56.80 -24.63
N SER A 312 52.47 56.67 -25.85
CA SER A 312 53.50 57.54 -26.46
C SER A 312 54.90 57.37 -25.84
N CYS A 313 56.03 57.31 -26.54
CA CYS A 313 56.36 57.49 -27.95
C CYS A 313 57.79 56.96 -28.19
N ILE A 314 58.18 57.00 -29.46
CA ILE A 314 59.36 56.48 -30.17
C ILE A 314 60.72 57.11 -29.78
N ALA A 315 61.79 56.32 -30.01
CA ALA A 315 63.22 56.64 -30.20
C ALA A 315 64.08 57.05 -28.99
#